data_AF-A0A536CXQ3-F1
#
_entry.id   AF-A0A536CXQ3-F1
#
_cell.length_a   1.000
_cell.length_b   1.000
_cell.length_c   1.000
_cell.angle_alpha   90.00
_cell.angle_beta   90.00
_cell.angle_gamma   90.00
#
_symmetry.space_group_name_H-M   'P 1'
#
loop_
_entity.id
_entity.type
_entity.pdbx_description
1 polymer ?
#
loop_
_entity_poly.entity_id
_entity_poly.type
_entity_poly.pdbx_seq_one_letter_code
_entity_poly.pdbx_strand_id
1 'polypeptide(L)'
;MAWIRTVDPEDAEGRLAEAYGWQARRLGRPTEFTMLGSLDADLVHARLQLYRASENVPSRLSGAQRLLISYLTSILNATPHCASLARTQLCGIGHDALVRALDQGDYSALDEADAGLARYVEKLTLHPGEMAEADVAALRAVGFDDLDILDANNQCAHLNYTNRVANGLGLLGEAAMDERSGDRVPG
;
A
#
# COMPACT_ATOMS: atom_id res chain seq x y z
N MET A 1 -3.95 -5.12 -19.04
CA MET A 1 -3.49 -6.53 -19.10
C MET A 1 -2.01 -6.56 -18.77
N ALA A 2 -1.59 -7.54 -17.97
CA ALA A 2 -0.19 -7.74 -17.61
C ALA A 2 0.68 -7.99 -18.86
N TRP A 3 1.96 -7.63 -18.79
CA TRP A 3 2.93 -7.81 -19.89
C TRP A 3 3.58 -9.18 -19.93
N ILE A 4 3.39 -9.97 -18.88
CA ILE A 4 3.85 -11.34 -18.79
C ILE A 4 2.66 -12.29 -18.70
N ARG A 5 2.90 -13.56 -19.03
CA ARG A 5 1.91 -14.61 -18.79
C ARG A 5 1.63 -14.72 -17.30
N THR A 6 0.35 -14.84 -16.96
CA THR A 6 -0.15 -15.18 -15.63
C THR A 6 -0.86 -16.54 -15.66
N VAL A 7 -1.08 -17.13 -14.49
CA VAL A 7 -1.88 -18.34 -14.32
C VAL A 7 -3.26 -17.93 -13.84
N ASP A 8 -4.29 -18.31 -14.59
CA ASP A 8 -5.68 -18.05 -14.23
C ASP A 8 -6.06 -18.81 -12.95
N PRO A 9 -6.95 -18.27 -12.11
CA PRO A 9 -7.29 -18.90 -10.84
C PRO A 9 -7.85 -20.33 -10.96
N GLU A 10 -8.49 -20.65 -12.07
CA GLU A 10 -9.03 -21.99 -12.37
C GLU A 10 -7.96 -23.02 -12.73
N ASP A 11 -6.82 -22.56 -13.26
CA ASP A 11 -5.68 -23.40 -13.65
C ASP A 11 -4.61 -23.48 -12.55
N ALA A 12 -4.81 -22.79 -11.43
CA ALA A 12 -3.86 -22.77 -10.33
C ALA A 12 -3.88 -24.11 -9.59
N GLU A 13 -2.70 -24.69 -9.38
CA GLU A 13 -2.53 -25.95 -8.65
C GLU A 13 -1.63 -25.78 -7.41
N GLY A 14 -1.72 -26.75 -6.50
CA GLY A 14 -0.86 -26.88 -5.34
C GLY A 14 -0.73 -25.57 -4.53
N ARG A 15 0.52 -25.12 -4.37
CA ARG A 15 0.84 -23.94 -3.55
C ARG A 15 0.27 -22.65 -4.13
N LEU A 16 0.19 -22.50 -5.44
CA LEU A 16 -0.41 -21.30 -6.04
C LEU A 16 -1.92 -21.24 -5.76
N ALA A 17 -2.62 -22.36 -5.91
CA ALA A 17 -4.05 -22.47 -5.60
C ALA A 17 -4.35 -22.09 -4.15
N GLU A 18 -3.49 -22.57 -3.22
CA GLU A 18 -3.58 -22.20 -1.81
C GLU A 18 -3.46 -20.69 -1.61
N ALA A 19 -2.45 -20.05 -2.21
CA ALA A 19 -2.22 -18.60 -2.11
C ALA A 19 -3.39 -17.79 -2.68
N TYR A 20 -3.89 -18.16 -3.86
CA TYR A 20 -5.09 -17.53 -4.44
C TYR A 20 -6.30 -17.70 -3.53
N GLY A 21 -6.47 -18.89 -2.96
CA GLY A 21 -7.52 -19.17 -1.98
C GLY A 21 -7.47 -18.25 -0.76
N TRP A 22 -6.29 -17.82 -0.30
CA TRP A 22 -6.17 -16.90 0.83
C TRP A 22 -6.84 -15.56 0.57
N GLN A 23 -6.65 -15.00 -0.63
CA GLN A 23 -7.31 -13.75 -1.01
C GLN A 23 -8.78 -13.97 -1.37
N ALA A 24 -9.09 -15.03 -2.12
CA ALA A 24 -10.45 -15.32 -2.56
C ALA A 24 -11.41 -15.55 -1.39
N ARG A 25 -10.96 -16.09 -0.25
CA ARG A 25 -11.76 -16.19 0.99
C ARG A 25 -12.32 -14.84 1.46
N ARG A 26 -11.66 -13.73 1.13
CA ARG A 26 -12.01 -12.38 1.55
C ARG A 26 -12.62 -11.55 0.42
N LEU A 27 -12.06 -11.65 -0.78
CA LEU A 27 -12.39 -10.80 -1.93
C LEU A 27 -13.22 -11.53 -3.00
N GLY A 28 -13.53 -12.82 -2.81
CA GLY A 28 -14.18 -13.68 -3.80
C GLY A 28 -13.27 -14.17 -4.92
N ARG A 29 -12.19 -13.43 -5.22
CA ARG A 29 -11.17 -13.78 -6.22
C ARG A 29 -9.77 -13.30 -5.79
N PRO A 30 -8.67 -13.87 -6.30
CA PRO A 30 -7.35 -13.25 -6.17
C PRO A 30 -7.31 -11.91 -6.91
N THR A 31 -6.52 -10.96 -6.40
CA THR A 31 -6.37 -9.63 -7.04
C THR A 31 -5.52 -9.71 -8.31
N GLU A 32 -5.71 -8.76 -9.22
CA GLU A 32 -4.86 -8.64 -10.42
C GLU A 32 -3.38 -8.54 -10.06
N PHE A 33 -3.05 -7.78 -9.00
CA PHE A 33 -1.68 -7.68 -8.50
C PHE A 33 -1.07 -9.04 -8.11
N THR A 34 -1.86 -9.91 -7.47
CA THR A 34 -1.37 -11.22 -7.00
C THR A 34 -1.07 -12.15 -8.17
N MET A 35 -1.88 -12.07 -9.23
CA MET A 35 -1.68 -12.82 -10.46
C MET A 35 -0.36 -12.45 -11.15
N LEU A 36 0.18 -11.24 -10.94
CA LEU A 36 1.43 -10.77 -11.58
C LEU A 36 2.67 -11.59 -11.24
N GLY A 37 2.71 -12.41 -10.19
CA GLY A 37 3.84 -13.34 -10.01
C GLY A 37 3.41 -14.79 -9.87
N SER A 38 2.28 -15.13 -10.47
CA SER A 38 1.72 -16.49 -10.51
C SER A 38 2.60 -17.54 -11.18
N LEU A 39 3.65 -17.12 -11.89
CA LEU A 39 4.66 -18.03 -12.44
C LEU A 39 5.59 -18.62 -11.36
N ASP A 40 5.57 -18.08 -10.13
CA ASP A 40 6.33 -18.59 -8.98
C ASP A 40 5.44 -18.56 -7.72
N ALA A 41 4.98 -19.74 -7.30
CA ALA A 41 4.08 -19.88 -6.16
C ALA A 41 4.74 -19.46 -4.83
N ASP A 42 6.04 -19.70 -4.66
CA ASP A 42 6.77 -19.34 -3.43
C ASP A 42 6.88 -17.82 -3.29
N LEU A 43 7.12 -17.13 -4.41
CA LEU A 43 7.12 -15.68 -4.47
C LEU A 43 5.74 -15.08 -4.15
N VAL A 44 4.64 -15.68 -4.64
CA VAL A 44 3.27 -15.25 -4.27
C VAL A 44 3.05 -15.43 -2.77
N HIS A 45 3.35 -16.61 -2.22
CA HIS A 45 3.20 -16.89 -0.80
C HIS A 45 3.98 -15.92 0.08
N ALA A 46 5.27 -15.71 -0.22
CA ALA A 46 6.12 -14.81 0.54
C ALA A 46 5.58 -13.37 0.52
N ARG A 47 5.09 -12.89 -0.63
CA ARG A 47 4.45 -11.57 -0.73
C ARG A 47 3.17 -11.47 0.11
N LEU A 48 2.31 -12.49 0.08
CA LEU A 48 1.08 -12.50 0.88
C LEU A 48 1.37 -12.53 2.38
N GLN A 49 2.40 -13.26 2.81
CA GLN A 49 2.87 -13.27 4.19
C GLN A 49 3.40 -11.90 4.61
N LEU A 50 4.22 -11.26 3.78
CA LEU A 50 4.73 -9.91 4.04
C LEU A 50 3.60 -8.89 4.10
N TYR A 51 2.68 -8.91 3.13
CA TYR A 51 1.48 -8.06 3.11
C TYR A 51 0.66 -8.23 4.39
N ARG A 52 0.40 -9.48 4.80
CA ARG A 52 -0.31 -9.76 6.05
C ARG A 52 0.43 -9.18 7.25
N ALA A 53 1.75 -9.33 7.31
CA ALA A 53 2.54 -8.81 8.44
C ALA A 53 2.52 -7.28 8.49
N SER A 54 2.67 -6.60 7.36
CA SER A 54 2.68 -5.14 7.29
C SER A 54 1.31 -4.51 7.57
N GLU A 55 0.22 -5.11 7.08
CA GLU A 55 -1.14 -4.58 7.30
C GLU A 55 -1.65 -4.79 8.73
N ASN A 56 -1.06 -5.72 9.49
CA ASN A 56 -1.53 -6.10 10.82
C ASN A 56 -0.64 -5.61 11.96
N VAL A 57 0.35 -4.74 11.70
CA VAL A 57 1.15 -4.12 12.76
C VAL A 57 0.20 -3.40 13.73
N PRO A 58 0.21 -3.71 15.04
CA PRO A 58 -0.74 -3.16 16.01
C PRO A 58 -0.33 -1.77 16.49
N SER A 59 -0.02 -0.87 15.54
CA SER A 59 0.29 0.53 15.80
C SER A 59 -0.95 1.35 16.14
N ARG A 60 -0.74 2.61 16.50
CA ARG A 60 -1.77 3.63 16.72
C ARG A 60 -2.07 4.44 15.45
N LEU A 61 -1.46 4.13 14.31
CA LEU A 61 -1.80 4.77 13.03
C LEU A 61 -3.29 4.59 12.73
N SER A 62 -3.95 5.72 12.47
CA SER A 62 -5.37 5.71 12.09
C SER A 62 -5.57 5.06 10.71
N GLY A 63 -6.79 4.61 10.42
CA GLY A 63 -7.13 4.12 9.09
C GLY A 63 -6.85 5.16 7.99
N ALA A 64 -7.13 6.44 8.27
CA ALA A 64 -6.85 7.54 7.36
C ALA A 64 -5.34 7.74 7.14
N GLN A 65 -4.50 7.59 8.18
CA GLN A 65 -3.04 7.70 8.06
C GLN A 65 -2.43 6.55 7.23
N ARG A 66 -2.94 5.33 7.38
CA ARG A 66 -2.54 4.20 6.52
C ARG A 66 -2.93 4.43 5.06
N LEU A 67 -4.13 4.97 4.84
CA LEU A 67 -4.59 5.35 3.50
C LEU A 67 -3.79 6.53 2.93
N LEU A 68 -3.36 7.49 3.75
CA LEU A 68 -2.44 8.57 3.38
C LEU A 68 -1.13 7.97 2.85
N ILE A 69 -0.50 7.06 3.61
CA ILE A 69 0.74 6.39 3.19
C ILE A 69 0.53 5.66 1.86
N SER A 70 -0.57 4.90 1.74
CA SER A 70 -0.95 4.17 0.54
C SER A 70 -1.14 5.06 -0.68
N TYR A 71 -1.87 6.17 -0.50
CA TYR A 71 -2.18 7.10 -1.56
C TYR A 71 -0.93 7.87 -1.99
N LEU A 72 -0.26 8.52 -1.05
CA LEU A 72 0.90 9.38 -1.32
C LEU A 72 2.04 8.59 -1.98
N THR A 73 2.38 7.41 -1.46
CA THR A 73 3.42 6.56 -2.07
C THR A 73 3.06 6.20 -3.52
N SER A 74 1.80 5.90 -3.79
CA SER A 74 1.34 5.46 -5.12
C SER A 74 1.26 6.60 -6.14
N ILE A 75 0.85 7.81 -5.74
CA ILE A 75 0.85 8.97 -6.64
C ILE A 75 2.28 9.41 -6.97
N LEU A 76 3.19 9.40 -5.98
CA LEU A 76 4.60 9.73 -6.19
C LEU A 76 5.31 8.73 -7.11
N ASN A 77 4.95 7.44 -7.02
CA ASN A 77 5.43 6.39 -7.92
C ASN A 77 4.66 6.31 -9.25
N ALA A 78 3.71 7.23 -9.51
CA ALA A 78 2.86 7.23 -10.70
C ALA A 78 2.23 5.83 -10.97
N THR A 79 1.60 5.24 -9.95
CA THR A 79 0.96 3.91 -10.03
C THR A 79 -0.56 4.03 -9.88
N PRO A 80 -1.31 4.19 -10.99
CA PRO A 80 -2.76 4.47 -10.95
C PRO A 80 -3.57 3.39 -10.25
N HIS A 81 -3.24 2.11 -10.49
CA HIS A 81 -3.93 0.98 -9.88
C HIS A 81 -3.96 1.05 -8.35
N CYS A 82 -2.81 1.31 -7.73
CA CYS A 82 -2.69 1.40 -6.28
C CYS A 82 -3.26 2.72 -5.73
N ALA A 83 -3.10 3.82 -6.48
CA ALA A 83 -3.58 5.14 -6.08
C ALA A 83 -5.11 5.23 -6.07
N SER A 84 -5.79 4.71 -7.11
CA SER A 84 -7.25 4.85 -7.27
C SER A 84 -8.03 4.23 -6.11
N LEU A 85 -7.53 3.13 -5.56
CA LEU A 85 -8.17 2.42 -4.47
C LEU A 85 -8.08 3.20 -3.15
N ALA A 86 -6.88 3.67 -2.79
CA ALA A 86 -6.69 4.48 -1.59
C ALA A 86 -7.46 5.81 -1.67
N ARG A 87 -7.50 6.43 -2.86
CA ARG A 87 -8.27 7.65 -3.12
C ARG A 87 -9.76 7.44 -2.88
N THR A 88 -10.31 6.38 -3.46
CA THR A 88 -11.74 6.05 -3.32
C THR A 88 -12.12 5.81 -1.87
N GLN A 89 -11.25 5.12 -1.11
CA GLN A 89 -11.47 4.91 0.32
C GLN A 89 -11.43 6.21 1.10
N LEU A 90 -10.41 7.05 0.92
CA LEU A 90 -10.29 8.36 1.60
C LEU A 90 -11.50 9.26 1.31
N CYS A 91 -11.90 9.41 0.05
CA CYS A 91 -13.10 10.16 -0.32
C CYS A 91 -14.37 9.54 0.28
N GLY A 92 -14.48 8.21 0.28
CA GLY A 92 -15.61 7.49 0.85
C GLY A 92 -15.80 7.72 2.36
N ILE A 93 -14.73 8.03 3.09
CA ILE A 93 -14.77 8.40 4.52
C ILE A 93 -14.66 9.91 4.76
N GLY A 94 -14.81 10.75 3.73
CA GLY A 94 -14.89 12.22 3.86
C GLY A 94 -13.55 12.96 3.96
N HIS A 95 -12.44 12.34 3.56
CA HIS A 95 -11.10 12.92 3.59
C HIS A 95 -10.70 13.62 2.27
N ASP A 96 -11.64 14.26 1.56
CA ASP A 96 -11.36 14.94 0.29
C ASP A 96 -10.32 16.07 0.41
N ALA A 97 -10.28 16.77 1.54
CA ALA A 97 -9.28 17.80 1.80
C ALA A 97 -7.86 17.22 1.92
N LEU A 98 -7.74 16.05 2.57
CA LEU A 98 -6.48 15.29 2.65
C LEU A 98 -6.00 14.92 1.24
N VAL A 99 -6.87 14.30 0.44
CA VAL A 99 -6.56 13.90 -0.94
C VAL A 99 -6.05 15.09 -1.75
N ARG A 100 -6.74 16.24 -1.68
CA ARG A 100 -6.31 17.47 -2.39
C ARG A 100 -4.94 17.98 -1.94
N ALA A 101 -4.67 17.97 -0.64
CA ALA A 101 -3.37 18.38 -0.10
C ALA A 101 -2.25 17.47 -0.59
N LEU A 102 -2.48 16.16 -0.60
CA LEU A 102 -1.53 15.16 -1.10
C LEU A 102 -1.29 15.30 -2.62
N ASP A 103 -2.33 15.53 -3.41
CA ASP A 103 -2.22 15.76 -4.86
C ASP A 103 -1.40 17.00 -5.21
N GLN A 104 -1.46 18.02 -4.35
CA GLN A 104 -0.77 19.30 -4.56
C GLN A 104 0.64 19.34 -3.97
N GLY A 105 1.01 18.36 -3.14
CA GLY A 105 2.20 18.42 -2.30
C GLY A 105 2.16 19.57 -1.27
N ASP A 106 0.97 20.08 -0.96
CA ASP A 106 0.78 21.16 0.01
C ASP A 106 0.29 20.59 1.35
N TYR A 107 1.25 20.20 2.20
CA TYR A 107 0.97 19.66 3.53
C TYR A 107 0.69 20.74 4.57
N SER A 108 0.69 22.02 4.22
CA SER A 108 0.43 23.11 5.18
C SER A 108 -1.02 23.17 5.65
N ALA A 109 -1.95 22.58 4.87
CA ALA A 109 -3.37 22.48 5.18
C ALA A 109 -3.75 21.26 6.03
N LEU A 110 -2.79 20.39 6.35
CA LEU A 110 -2.99 19.19 7.18
C LEU A 110 -2.71 19.49 8.64
N ASP A 111 -3.22 18.66 9.55
CA ASP A 111 -2.76 18.70 10.94
C ASP A 111 -1.27 18.31 11.05
N GLU A 112 -0.65 18.65 12.18
CA GLU A 112 0.80 18.48 12.35
C GLU A 112 1.26 17.02 12.20
N ALA A 113 0.45 16.06 12.64
CA ALA A 113 0.77 14.64 12.57
C ALA A 113 0.70 14.13 11.13
N ASP A 114 -0.39 14.41 10.42
CA ASP A 114 -0.58 14.00 9.03
C ASP A 114 0.41 14.73 8.09
N ALA A 115 0.71 16.00 8.35
CA ALA A 115 1.74 16.74 7.62
C ALA A 115 3.15 16.17 7.86
N GLY A 116 3.48 15.79 9.10
CA GLY A 116 4.73 15.13 9.44
C GLY A 116 4.87 13.78 8.74
N LEU A 117 3.80 12.98 8.77
CA LEU A 117 3.74 11.68 8.11
C LEU A 117 3.88 11.81 6.58
N ALA A 118 3.17 12.75 5.96
CA ALA A 118 3.27 13.00 4.52
C ALA A 118 4.69 13.36 4.09
N ARG A 119 5.37 14.27 4.80
CA ARG A 119 6.78 14.62 4.52
C ARG A 119 7.73 13.43 4.66
N TYR A 120 7.53 12.61 5.69
CA TYR A 120 8.33 11.40 5.88
C TYR A 120 8.14 10.40 4.72
N VAL A 121 6.87 10.14 4.33
CA VAL A 121 6.52 9.21 3.25
C VAL A 121 7.03 9.71 1.89
N GLU A 122 6.91 11.01 1.62
CA GLU A 122 7.42 11.63 0.39
C GLU A 122 8.93 11.45 0.29
N LYS A 123 9.67 11.83 1.33
CA LYS A 123 11.13 11.71 1.35
C LYS A 123 11.57 10.26 1.24
N LEU A 124 10.95 9.33 1.97
CA LEU A 124 11.28 7.91 1.91
C LEU A 124 11.00 7.30 0.52
N THR A 125 9.99 7.81 -0.19
CA THR A 125 9.63 7.34 -1.53
C THR A 125 10.58 7.88 -2.60
N LEU A 126 10.85 9.19 -2.59
CA LEU A 126 11.62 9.86 -3.64
C LEU A 126 13.14 9.88 -3.40
N HIS A 127 13.54 10.01 -2.13
CA HIS A 127 14.92 10.22 -1.69
C HIS A 127 15.33 9.31 -0.52
N PRO A 128 15.14 7.97 -0.61
CA PRO A 128 15.43 7.05 0.51
C PRO A 128 16.89 7.09 0.97
N GLY A 129 17.84 7.43 0.10
CA GLY A 129 19.26 7.56 0.44
C GLY A 129 19.60 8.82 1.25
N GLU A 130 18.67 9.77 1.35
CA GLU A 130 18.84 11.03 2.10
C GLU A 130 18.13 10.99 3.47
N MET A 131 17.52 9.86 3.82
CA MET A 131 16.90 9.66 5.14
C MET A 131 17.95 9.82 6.24
N ALA A 132 17.58 10.50 7.30
CA ALA A 132 18.41 10.79 8.46
C ALA A 132 17.61 10.56 9.75
N GLU A 133 18.31 10.42 10.86
CA GLU A 133 17.69 10.28 12.19
C GLU A 133 16.72 11.44 12.51
N ALA A 134 17.01 12.63 11.98
CA ALA A 134 16.16 13.81 12.13
C ALA A 134 14.75 13.61 11.56
N ASP A 135 14.56 12.81 10.51
CA ASP A 135 13.24 12.53 9.94
C ASP A 135 12.39 11.69 10.90
N VAL A 136 13.02 10.72 11.58
CA VAL A 136 12.39 9.91 12.63
C VAL A 136 12.10 10.77 13.86
N ALA A 137 13.03 11.63 14.26
CA ALA A 137 12.84 12.57 15.37
C ALA A 137 11.69 13.55 15.11
N ALA A 138 11.50 13.99 13.86
CA ALA A 138 10.38 14.85 13.46
C ALA A 138 9.03 14.15 13.63
N LEU A 139 8.92 12.86 13.30
CA LEU A 139 7.71 12.07 13.56
C LEU A 139 7.43 11.94 15.06
N ARG A 140 8.46 11.70 15.88
CA ARG A 140 8.30 11.66 17.34
C ARG A 140 7.82 12.99 17.92
N ALA A 141 8.30 14.11 17.37
CA ALA A 141 7.90 15.45 17.80
C ALA A 141 6.40 15.73 17.60
N VAL A 142 5.76 15.06 16.64
CA VAL A 142 4.30 15.17 16.38
C VAL A 142 3.49 13.99 16.95
N GLY A 143 4.08 13.19 17.84
CA GLY A 143 3.36 12.23 18.68
C GLY A 143 3.37 10.77 18.22
N PHE A 144 4.09 10.42 17.14
CA PHE A 144 4.30 9.03 16.74
C PHE A 144 5.31 8.34 17.65
N ASP A 145 5.01 7.12 18.07
CA ASP A 145 5.97 6.26 18.78
C ASP A 145 6.79 5.39 17.82
N ASP A 146 7.75 4.63 18.33
CA ASP A 146 8.61 3.80 17.49
C ASP A 146 7.85 2.69 16.74
N LEU A 147 6.73 2.19 17.27
CA LEU A 147 5.90 1.19 16.60
C LEU A 147 5.09 1.83 15.46
N ASP A 148 4.59 3.04 15.66
CA ASP A 148 3.92 3.83 14.61
C ASP A 148 4.88 4.13 13.45
N ILE A 149 6.12 4.52 13.77
CA ILE A 149 7.15 4.82 12.77
C ILE A 149 7.57 3.55 12.03
N LEU A 150 7.73 2.43 12.74
CA LEU A 150 8.00 1.12 12.13
C LEU A 150 6.90 0.73 11.15
N ASP A 151 5.64 0.91 11.54
CA ASP A 151 4.49 0.60 10.70
C ASP A 151 4.43 1.51 9.46
N ALA A 152 4.57 2.83 9.63
CA ALA A 152 4.59 3.79 8.53
C ALA A 152 5.72 3.48 7.53
N ASN A 153 6.91 3.18 8.02
CA ASN A 153 8.06 2.81 7.20
C ASN A 153 7.80 1.53 6.40
N ASN A 154 7.33 0.46 7.06
CA ASN A 154 7.11 -0.82 6.40
C ASN A 154 5.94 -0.77 5.40
N GLN A 155 4.89 0.00 5.68
CA GLN A 155 3.84 0.25 4.70
C GLN A 155 4.38 0.98 3.48
N CYS A 156 5.10 2.09 3.66
CA CYS A 156 5.69 2.85 2.55
C CYS A 156 6.67 1.99 1.74
N ALA A 157 7.53 1.19 2.39
CA ALA A 157 8.46 0.29 1.72
C ALA A 157 7.75 -0.83 0.94
N HIS A 158 6.73 -1.45 1.54
CA HIS A 158 5.93 -2.49 0.88
C HIS A 158 5.18 -1.94 -0.34
N LEU A 159 4.61 -0.75 -0.24
CA LEU A 159 3.98 -0.05 -1.36
C LEU A 159 4.98 0.30 -2.46
N ASN A 160 6.19 0.73 -2.10
CA ASN A 160 7.26 0.96 -3.07
C ASN A 160 7.64 -0.30 -3.85
N TYR A 161 7.65 -1.47 -3.20
CA TYR A 161 7.79 -2.76 -3.88
C TYR A 161 6.59 -3.06 -4.79
N THR A 162 5.37 -2.98 -4.25
CA THR A 162 4.12 -3.26 -4.97
C THR A 162 3.94 -2.37 -6.19
N ASN A 163 4.20 -1.06 -6.07
CA ASN A 163 4.12 -0.10 -7.17
C ASN A 163 5.09 -0.45 -8.31
N ARG A 164 6.33 -0.84 -7.99
CA ARG A 164 7.33 -1.26 -8.98
C ARG A 164 6.93 -2.55 -9.68
N VAL A 165 6.35 -3.51 -8.97
CA VAL A 165 5.83 -4.74 -9.57
C VAL A 165 4.62 -4.45 -10.46
N ALA A 166 3.67 -3.63 -10.00
CA ALA A 166 2.47 -3.27 -10.76
C ALA A 166 2.84 -2.54 -12.06
N ASN A 167 3.58 -1.45 -11.97
CA ASN A 167 4.00 -0.68 -13.14
C ASN A 167 4.96 -1.48 -14.03
N GLY A 168 5.91 -2.21 -13.44
CA GLY A 168 6.91 -2.98 -14.17
C GLY A 168 6.34 -4.19 -14.93
N LEU A 169 5.14 -4.66 -14.58
CA LEU A 169 4.47 -5.79 -15.23
C LEU A 169 3.14 -5.39 -15.91
N GLY A 170 2.86 -4.09 -16.06
CA GLY A 170 1.77 -3.60 -16.90
C GLY A 170 0.39 -3.47 -16.25
N LEU A 171 0.31 -3.48 -14.92
CA LEU A 171 -0.93 -3.21 -14.18
C LEU A 171 -1.13 -1.69 -14.01
N LEU A 172 -1.54 -1.05 -15.11
CA LEU A 172 -1.62 0.42 -15.22
C LEU A 172 -3.03 0.99 -15.11
N GLY A 173 -4.06 0.14 -15.14
CA GLY A 173 -5.47 0.56 -15.01
C GLY A 173 -5.85 0.82 -13.56
N GLU A 174 -6.94 1.56 -13.33
CA GLU A 174 -7.50 1.72 -11.99
C GLU A 174 -7.96 0.36 -11.43
N ALA A 175 -7.76 0.14 -10.14
CA ALA A 175 -8.26 -1.07 -9.48
C ALA A 175 -9.79 -1.12 -9.49
N ALA A 176 -10.33 -2.32 -9.66
CA ALA A 176 -11.75 -2.55 -9.46
C ALA A 176 -12.13 -2.36 -7.98
N MET A 177 -13.33 -1.82 -7.73
CA MET A 177 -13.76 -1.47 -6.36
C MET A 177 -13.87 -2.67 -5.40
N ASP A 178 -13.95 -3.90 -5.92
CA ASP A 178 -14.06 -5.14 -5.12
C ASP A 178 -12.70 -5.64 -4.58
N GLU A 179 -11.57 -5.03 -4.95
CA GLU A 179 -10.23 -5.55 -4.64
C GLU A 179 -9.66 -5.15 -3.26
N ARG A 180 -10.42 -4.42 -2.42
CA ARG A 180 -10.08 -4.23 -0.99
C ARG A 180 -11.28 -4.45 -0.09
N SER A 181 -11.05 -5.12 1.03
CA SER A 181 -11.97 -5.12 2.18
C SER A 181 -11.48 -4.12 3.24
N GLY A 182 -12.40 -3.60 4.05
CA GLY A 182 -12.09 -2.66 5.13
C GLY A 182 -11.49 -3.31 6.39
N ASP A 183 -11.50 -4.64 6.47
CA ASP A 183 -11.03 -5.37 7.64
C ASP A 183 -9.52 -5.64 7.64
N ARG A 184 -8.97 -6.04 8.78
CA ARG A 184 -7.60 -6.57 8.86
C ARG A 184 -7.46 -7.83 8.00
N VAL A 185 -6.27 -8.07 7.45
CA VAL A 185 -5.98 -9.29 6.67
C VAL A 185 -6.03 -10.49 7.63
N PRO A 186 -6.99 -11.44 7.47
CA PRO A 186 -7.14 -12.56 8.40
C PRO A 186 -5.90 -13.46 8.47
N GLY A 187 -5.84 -14.24 9.55
CA GLY A 187 -4.72 -15.11 9.86
C GLY A 187 -4.70 -16.45 9.16
#